data_AF-A0A535QK94-F1
#
_entry.id   AF-A0A535QK94-F1
#
_cell.length_a   1.000
_cell.length_b   1.000
_cell.length_c   1.000
_cell.angle_alpha   90.00
_cell.angle_beta   90.00
_cell.angle_gamma   90.00
#
_symmetry.space_group_name_H-M   'P 1'
#
loop_
_entity.id
_entity.type
_entity.pdbx_description
1 polymer ?
#
loop_
_entity_poly.entity_id
_entity_poly.type
_entity_poly.pdbx_seq_one_letter_code
_entity_poly.pdbx_strand_id
1 'polypeptide(L)'
;MVLARFLPRNERFFDYFHQAAGNAAEVAQALCDLLEDYSDVERKALRVRNLERQGDEITHQIFKALNSTFVTPLDREDIADLSSRLDDFVDAIEEATRRIRLYRIDQPTEHARRLARIIDQQAALIASTVPLLENRRQWDKLLQCSIDINRLEGEADDVLDQA
;
A
#
# COMPACT_ATOMS: atom_id res chain seq x y z
N MET A 1 12.10 -23.84 -32.68
CA MET A 1 12.28 -23.30 -31.32
C MET A 1 10.92 -22.82 -30.80
N VAL A 2 10.09 -23.74 -30.30
CA VAL A 2 8.63 -23.54 -30.05
C VAL A 2 8.32 -23.20 -28.57
N LEU A 3 9.34 -23.20 -27.70
CA LEU A 3 9.16 -23.02 -26.25
C LEU A 3 8.80 -21.60 -25.80
N ALA A 4 9.06 -20.57 -26.62
CA ALA A 4 8.73 -19.18 -26.27
C ALA A 4 7.21 -18.91 -26.17
N ARG A 5 6.37 -19.77 -26.74
CA ARG A 5 4.90 -19.63 -26.74
C ARG A 5 4.22 -20.26 -25.51
N PHE A 6 4.98 -20.95 -24.65
CA PHE A 6 4.47 -21.65 -23.45
C PHE A 6 4.98 -21.06 -22.13
N LEU A 7 5.76 -19.98 -22.15
CA LEU A 7 6.10 -19.25 -20.92
C LEU A 7 4.90 -18.35 -20.55
N PRO A 8 4.33 -18.46 -19.34
CA PRO A 8 3.37 -17.49 -18.84
C PRO A 8 4.03 -16.12 -18.89
N ARG A 9 3.38 -15.14 -19.54
CA ARG A 9 3.94 -13.80 -19.66
C ARG A 9 4.16 -13.22 -18.27
N ASN A 10 5.40 -12.81 -18.00
CA ASN A 10 5.84 -12.13 -16.78
C ASN A 10 5.05 -10.84 -16.46
N GLU A 11 4.25 -10.34 -17.41
CA GLU A 11 3.36 -9.18 -17.31
C GLU A 11 2.47 -9.21 -16.03
N ARG A 12 2.07 -10.39 -15.57
CA ARG A 12 1.13 -10.53 -14.43
C ARG A 12 1.66 -9.98 -13.10
N PHE A 13 2.95 -10.10 -12.78
CA PHE A 13 3.45 -9.65 -11.47
C PHE A 13 3.44 -8.13 -11.36
N PHE A 14 3.85 -7.43 -12.43
CA PHE A 14 3.78 -5.97 -12.45
C PHE A 14 2.34 -5.49 -12.38
N ASP A 15 1.39 -6.13 -13.09
CA ASP A 15 -0.03 -5.81 -12.99
C ASP A 15 -0.56 -5.97 -11.55
N TYR A 16 -0.15 -7.02 -10.83
CA TYR A 16 -0.54 -7.19 -9.44
C TYR A 16 0.08 -6.13 -8.53
N PHE A 17 1.35 -5.76 -8.75
CA PHE A 17 1.97 -4.68 -7.97
C PHE A 17 1.28 -3.33 -8.21
N HIS A 18 0.87 -3.02 -9.44
CA HIS A 18 0.12 -1.80 -9.73
C HIS A 18 -1.22 -1.81 -8.99
N GLN A 19 -1.92 -2.95 -8.98
CA GLN A 19 -3.18 -3.11 -8.24
C GLN A 19 -2.98 -2.98 -6.73
N ALA A 20 -1.97 -3.64 -6.15
CA ALA A 20 -1.66 -3.56 -4.73
C ALA A 20 -1.30 -2.13 -4.30
N ALA A 21 -0.45 -1.45 -5.08
CA ALA A 21 -0.05 -0.08 -4.80
C ALA A 21 -1.22 0.92 -4.95
N GLY A 22 -2.08 0.71 -5.96
CA GLY A 22 -3.32 1.48 -6.11
C GLY A 22 -4.29 1.27 -4.94
N ASN A 23 -4.47 0.02 -4.51
CA ASN A 23 -5.28 -0.30 -3.34
C ASN A 23 -4.74 0.36 -2.07
N ALA A 24 -3.42 0.34 -1.84
CA ALA A 24 -2.80 1.02 -0.70
C ALA A 24 -3.09 2.53 -0.70
N ALA A 25 -3.06 3.19 -1.87
CA ALA A 25 -3.46 4.59 -1.99
C ALA A 25 -4.95 4.81 -1.69
N GLU A 26 -5.85 3.96 -2.19
CA GLU A 26 -7.28 4.06 -1.88
C GLU A 26 -7.59 3.86 -0.39
N VAL A 27 -6.89 2.94 0.27
CA VAL A 27 -6.99 2.67 1.71
C VAL A 27 -6.53 3.89 2.52
N ALA A 28 -5.37 4.45 2.17
CA ALA A 28 -4.83 5.65 2.83
C ALA A 28 -5.74 6.88 2.65
N GLN A 29 -6.29 7.09 1.45
CA GLN A 29 -7.29 8.13 1.19
C GLN A 29 -8.55 7.94 2.03
N ALA A 30 -9.03 6.70 2.19
CA ALA A 30 -10.19 6.40 3.01
C ALA A 30 -9.94 6.66 4.51
N LEU A 31 -8.73 6.39 5.01
CA LEU A 31 -8.33 6.79 6.36
C LEU A 31 -8.30 8.32 6.51
N CYS A 32 -7.73 9.04 5.55
CA CYS A 32 -7.68 10.49 5.57
C CYS A 32 -9.09 11.10 5.57
N ASP A 33 -9.99 10.63 4.69
CA ASP A 33 -11.41 11.01 4.67
C ASP A 33 -12.12 10.74 6.01
N LEU A 34 -11.83 9.59 6.64
CA LEU A 34 -12.39 9.26 7.95
C LEU A 34 -11.97 10.25 9.02
N LEU A 35 -10.72 10.70 9.02
CA LEU A 35 -10.17 11.54 10.09
C LEU A 35 -10.38 13.05 9.88
N GLU A 36 -10.41 13.50 8.62
CA GLU A 36 -10.71 14.90 8.28
C GLU A 36 -12.20 15.22 8.42
N ASP A 37 -13.07 14.36 7.91
CA ASP A 37 -14.51 14.45 8.08
C ASP A 37 -14.99 13.28 8.95
N TYR A 38 -15.01 13.55 10.26
CA TYR A 38 -15.34 12.56 11.29
C TYR A 38 -16.85 12.30 11.43
N SER A 39 -17.56 12.29 10.30
CA SER A 39 -18.96 11.90 10.18
C SER A 39 -19.08 10.46 9.66
N ASP A 40 -20.19 9.79 9.96
CA ASP A 40 -20.47 8.43 9.48
C ASP A 40 -19.31 7.42 9.70
N VAL A 41 -18.60 7.53 10.84
CA VAL A 41 -17.38 6.75 11.16
C VAL A 41 -17.55 5.25 10.91
N GLU A 42 -18.70 4.68 11.27
CA GLU A 42 -19.02 3.27 11.06
C GLU A 42 -18.99 2.88 9.57
N ARG A 43 -19.56 3.72 8.70
CA ARG A 43 -19.59 3.51 7.25
C ARG A 43 -18.20 3.70 6.65
N LYS A 44 -17.49 4.78 7.02
CA LYS A 44 -16.14 5.05 6.51
C LYS A 44 -15.15 3.96 6.92
N ALA A 45 -15.24 3.46 8.15
CA ALA A 45 -14.41 2.36 8.60
C ALA A 45 -14.74 1.03 7.90
N LEU A 46 -16.01 0.76 7.60
CA LEU A 46 -16.38 -0.40 6.80
C LEU A 46 -15.80 -0.31 5.39
N ARG A 47 -15.72 0.89 4.81
CA ARG A 47 -15.04 1.12 3.53
C ARG A 47 -13.55 0.75 3.62
N VAL A 48 -12.83 1.20 4.65
CA VAL A 48 -11.41 0.83 4.86
C VAL A 48 -11.25 -0.69 4.90
N ARG A 49 -12.05 -1.39 5.72
CA ARG A 49 -12.01 -2.86 5.80
C ARG A 49 -12.32 -3.55 4.46
N ASN A 50 -13.27 -3.03 3.69
CA ASN A 50 -13.57 -3.63 2.39
C ASN A 50 -12.45 -3.43 1.38
N LEU A 51 -11.66 -2.37 1.52
CA LEU A 51 -10.47 -2.13 0.70
C LEU A 51 -9.30 -3.01 1.15
N GLU A 52 -9.08 -3.21 2.45
CA GLU A 52 -8.09 -4.16 2.98
C GLU A 52 -8.32 -5.58 2.46
N ARG A 53 -9.55 -6.10 2.54
CA ARG A 53 -9.89 -7.41 1.95
C ARG A 53 -9.63 -7.52 0.44
N GLN A 54 -9.68 -6.40 -0.28
CA GLN A 54 -9.30 -6.39 -1.70
C GLN A 54 -7.79 -6.48 -1.86
N GLY A 55 -7.03 -5.80 -1.00
CA GLY A 55 -5.58 -5.94 -0.84
C GLY A 55 -5.18 -7.39 -0.58
N ASP A 56 -5.77 -8.04 0.44
CA ASP A 56 -5.54 -9.44 0.79
C ASP A 56 -5.68 -10.39 -0.41
N GLU A 57 -6.74 -10.20 -1.21
CA GLU A 57 -6.98 -11.03 -2.40
C GLU A 57 -5.89 -10.79 -3.46
N ILE A 58 -5.44 -9.56 -3.65
CA ILE A 58 -4.32 -9.25 -4.54
C ILE A 58 -3.04 -9.92 -4.04
N THR A 59 -2.72 -9.79 -2.75
CA THR A 59 -1.57 -10.44 -2.11
C THR A 59 -1.64 -11.95 -2.29
N HIS A 60 -2.80 -12.57 -2.04
CA HIS A 60 -3.04 -13.99 -2.26
C HIS A 60 -2.78 -14.41 -3.72
N GLN A 61 -3.24 -13.61 -4.69
CA GLN A 61 -3.00 -13.86 -6.10
C GLN A 61 -1.52 -13.79 -6.47
N ILE A 62 -0.76 -12.86 -5.89
CA ILE A 62 0.70 -12.79 -6.09
C ILE A 62 1.37 -14.06 -5.56
N PHE A 63 1.08 -14.48 -4.33
CA PHE A 63 1.68 -15.70 -3.76
C PHE A 63 1.29 -16.97 -4.52
N LYS A 64 0.05 -17.05 -4.99
CA LYS A 64 -0.41 -18.14 -5.85
C LYS A 64 0.34 -18.14 -7.19
N ALA A 65 0.56 -16.97 -7.78
CA ALA A 65 1.34 -16.83 -9.01
C ALA A 65 2.81 -17.21 -8.77
N LEU A 66 3.42 -16.76 -7.67
CA LEU A 66 4.78 -17.14 -7.28
C LEU A 66 4.91 -18.66 -7.18
N ASN A 67 4.02 -19.34 -6.45
CA ASN A 67 4.08 -20.79 -6.24
C ASN A 67 3.87 -21.62 -7.51
N SER A 68 3.22 -21.05 -8.54
CA SER A 68 2.92 -21.75 -9.80
C SER A 68 3.82 -21.34 -10.96
N THR A 69 4.67 -20.32 -10.79
CA THR A 69 5.54 -19.79 -11.84
C THR A 69 6.98 -20.23 -11.62
N PHE A 70 7.60 -20.83 -12.64
CA PHE A 70 9.00 -21.29 -12.54
C PHE A 70 10.03 -20.17 -12.79
N VAL A 71 9.74 -19.24 -13.71
CA VAL A 71 10.62 -18.12 -14.07
C VAL A 71 9.92 -16.80 -13.71
N THR A 72 10.52 -15.98 -12.85
CA THR A 72 9.98 -14.70 -12.40
C THR A 72 10.74 -13.51 -13.00
N PRO A 73 10.10 -12.33 -13.15
CA PRO A 73 10.75 -11.14 -13.71
C PRO A 73 11.75 -10.46 -12.75
N LEU A 74 11.57 -10.70 -11.46
CA LEU A 74 12.43 -10.26 -10.36
C LEU A 74 12.77 -11.48 -9.48
N ASP A 75 13.69 -11.30 -8.54
CA ASP A 75 14.00 -12.35 -7.58
C ASP A 75 12.75 -12.68 -6.76
N ARG A 76 12.52 -13.98 -6.53
CA ARG A 76 11.27 -14.46 -5.92
C ARG A 76 11.06 -13.92 -4.51
N GLU A 77 12.17 -13.77 -3.79
CA GLU A 77 12.21 -13.22 -2.43
C GLU A 77 11.79 -11.75 -2.45
N ASP A 78 12.28 -10.94 -3.42
CA ASP A 78 11.90 -9.54 -3.57
C ASP A 78 10.41 -9.37 -3.93
N ILE A 79 9.86 -10.24 -4.79
CA ILE A 79 8.42 -10.22 -5.12
C ILE A 79 7.60 -10.51 -3.86
N ALA A 80 8.00 -11.52 -3.08
CA ALA A 80 7.32 -11.88 -1.84
C ALA A 80 7.40 -10.74 -0.81
N ASP A 81 8.59 -10.18 -0.59
CA ASP A 81 8.80 -9.10 0.37
C ASP A 81 8.00 -7.86 -0.02
N LEU A 82 8.11 -7.37 -1.28
CA LEU A 82 7.34 -6.20 -1.72
C LEU A 82 5.83 -6.40 -1.53
N SER A 83 5.32 -7.60 -1.84
CA SER A 83 3.90 -7.92 -1.67
C SER A 83 3.49 -7.86 -0.21
N SER A 84 4.24 -8.54 0.67
CA SER A 84 3.95 -8.54 2.11
C SER A 84 4.10 -7.16 2.75
N ARG A 85 5.03 -6.32 2.29
CA ARG A 85 5.18 -4.96 2.82
C ARG A 85 4.04 -4.03 2.44
N LEU A 86 3.46 -4.20 1.24
CA LEU A 86 2.26 -3.47 0.84
C LEU A 86 1.03 -3.92 1.63
N ASP A 87 0.94 -5.23 1.89
CA ASP A 87 -0.09 -5.85 2.74
C ASP A 87 -0.03 -5.30 4.17
N ASP A 88 1.15 -5.39 4.82
CA ASP A 88 1.40 -4.87 6.17
C ASP A 88 1.01 -3.38 6.31
N PHE A 89 1.27 -2.58 5.27
CA PHE A 89 0.92 -1.15 5.23
C PHE A 89 -0.60 -0.93 5.23
N VAL A 90 -1.33 -1.70 4.43
CA VAL A 90 -2.79 -1.67 4.35
C VAL A 90 -3.42 -2.17 5.66
N ASP A 91 -2.89 -3.27 6.21
CA ASP A 91 -3.32 -3.87 7.47
C ASP A 91 -3.17 -2.90 8.64
N ALA A 92 -2.05 -2.19 8.72
CA ALA A 92 -1.83 -1.18 9.76
C ALA A 92 -2.89 -0.07 9.72
N ILE A 93 -3.35 0.32 8.52
CA ILE A 93 -4.40 1.33 8.34
C ILE A 93 -5.78 0.77 8.74
N GLU A 94 -6.11 -0.48 8.38
CA GLU A 94 -7.35 -1.13 8.86
C GLU A 94 -7.33 -1.21 10.38
N GLU A 95 -6.21 -1.64 10.96
CA GLU A 95 -6.11 -1.83 12.40
C GLU A 95 -6.27 -0.50 13.15
N ALA A 96 -5.65 0.58 12.67
CA ALA A 96 -5.85 1.92 13.22
C ALA A 96 -7.34 2.33 13.16
N THR A 97 -7.98 2.11 12.01
CA THR A 97 -9.40 2.40 11.79
C THR A 97 -10.31 1.57 12.70
N ARG A 98 -9.96 0.30 12.90
CA ARG A 98 -10.65 -0.62 13.81
C ARG A 98 -10.51 -0.18 15.26
N ARG A 99 -9.33 0.26 15.69
CA ARG A 99 -9.08 0.78 17.05
C ARG A 99 -9.86 2.06 17.32
N ILE A 100 -9.95 2.97 16.35
CA ILE A 100 -10.76 4.20 16.44
C ILE A 100 -12.22 3.86 16.81
N ARG A 101 -12.81 2.87 16.12
CA ARG A 101 -14.18 2.41 16.41
C ARG A 101 -14.30 1.64 17.72
N LEU A 102 -13.39 0.69 17.96
CA LEU A 102 -13.45 -0.18 19.12
C LEU A 102 -13.36 0.61 20.43
N TYR A 103 -12.51 1.64 20.45
CA TYR A 103 -12.31 2.50 21.61
C TYR A 103 -13.30 3.67 21.68
N ARG A 104 -14.20 3.81 20.70
CA ARG A 104 -15.21 4.86 20.63
C ARG A 104 -14.58 6.25 20.80
N ILE A 105 -13.55 6.52 20.02
CA ILE A 105 -12.89 7.83 20.01
C ILE A 105 -13.92 8.90 19.64
N ASP A 106 -14.07 9.93 20.47
CA ASP A 106 -15.09 10.98 20.26
C ASP A 106 -14.75 11.86 19.06
N GLN A 107 -13.46 12.20 18.89
CA GLN A 107 -12.93 12.99 17.79
C GLN A 107 -11.43 12.74 17.62
N PRO A 108 -10.90 12.81 16.39
CA PRO A 108 -9.47 12.67 16.16
C PRO A 108 -8.73 13.95 16.54
N THR A 109 -7.50 13.80 16.99
CA THR A 109 -6.59 14.92 17.28
C THR A 109 -6.04 15.51 15.99
N GLU A 110 -5.54 16.75 16.05
CA GLU A 110 -4.82 17.35 14.91
C GLU A 110 -3.58 16.54 14.50
N HIS A 111 -2.88 15.94 15.47
CA HIS A 111 -1.76 15.03 15.22
C HIS A 111 -2.20 13.81 14.42
N ALA A 112 -3.31 13.16 14.79
CA ALA A 112 -3.86 12.01 14.05
C ALA A 112 -4.27 12.40 12.61
N ARG A 113 -4.90 13.56 12.40
CA ARG A 113 -5.22 14.07 11.06
C ARG A 113 -3.97 14.36 10.24
N ARG A 114 -2.90 14.85 10.87
CA ARG A 114 -1.63 15.12 10.20
C ARG A 114 -0.91 13.82 9.81
N LEU A 115 -0.88 12.81 10.69
CA LEU A 115 -0.36 11.48 10.36
C LEU A 115 -1.12 10.85 9.20
N ALA A 116 -2.45 10.94 9.16
CA ALA A 116 -3.26 10.43 8.05
C ALA A 116 -2.88 11.05 6.70
N ARG A 117 -2.65 12.37 6.67
CA ARG A 117 -2.20 13.07 5.46
C ARG A 117 -0.79 12.67 5.03
N ILE A 118 0.09 12.33 5.97
CA ILE A 118 1.44 11.84 5.65
C ILE A 118 1.35 10.42 5.05
N ILE A 119 0.55 9.55 5.65
CA ILE A 119 0.28 8.19 5.13
C ILE A 119 -0.29 8.26 3.72
N ASP A 120 -1.26 9.15 3.46
CA ASP A 120 -1.82 9.38 2.12
C ASP A 120 -0.76 9.82 1.10
N GLN A 121 0.13 10.74 1.48
CA GLN A 121 1.25 11.16 0.62
C GLN A 121 2.23 10.02 0.33
N GLN A 122 2.58 9.20 1.33
CA GLN A 122 3.44 8.03 1.15
C GLN A 122 2.79 7.03 0.20
N ALA A 123 1.51 6.72 0.39
CA ALA A 123 0.77 5.79 -0.45
C ALA A 123 0.64 6.30 -1.90
N ALA A 124 0.44 7.60 -2.11
CA ALA A 124 0.42 8.21 -3.43
C ALA A 124 1.79 8.12 -4.14
N LEU A 125 2.89 8.32 -3.41
CA LEU A 125 4.24 8.11 -3.93
C LEU A 125 4.44 6.67 -4.37
N ILE A 126 4.08 5.69 -3.52
CA ILE A 126 4.14 4.26 -3.81
C ILE A 126 3.32 3.93 -5.07
N ALA A 127 2.05 4.34 -5.14
CA ALA A 127 1.17 4.10 -6.28
C ALA A 127 1.70 4.68 -7.60
N SER A 128 2.35 5.84 -7.55
CA SER A 128 2.91 6.48 -8.75
C SER A 128 4.24 5.89 -9.23
N THR A 129 4.98 5.19 -8.35
CA THR A 129 6.36 4.76 -8.61
C THR A 129 6.52 3.25 -8.74
N VAL A 130 5.74 2.44 -8.03
CA VAL A 130 5.69 0.98 -8.20
C VAL A 130 5.49 0.59 -9.68
N PRO A 131 4.67 1.31 -10.48
CA PRO A 131 4.55 1.02 -11.90
C PRO A 131 5.84 1.12 -12.72
N LEU A 132 6.83 1.88 -12.23
CA LEU A 132 8.10 2.10 -12.89
C LEU A 132 9.08 0.93 -12.72
N LEU A 133 8.77 -0.05 -11.85
CA LEU A 133 9.59 -1.24 -11.61
C LEU A 133 9.86 -2.05 -12.90
N GLU A 134 8.89 -2.07 -13.83
CA GLU A 134 9.01 -2.79 -15.09
C GLU A 134 10.13 -2.23 -15.98
N ASN A 135 10.46 -0.94 -15.85
CA ASN A 135 11.43 -0.25 -16.69
C ASN A 135 12.67 0.16 -15.90
N ARG A 136 13.75 -0.64 -16.02
CA ARG A 136 15.05 -0.38 -15.38
C ARG A 136 15.64 1.01 -15.63
N ARG A 137 15.30 1.66 -16.75
CA ARG A 137 15.77 3.04 -17.04
C ARG A 137 15.13 4.10 -16.14
N GLN A 138 14.08 3.74 -15.41
CA GLN A 138 13.34 4.64 -14.52
C GLN A 138 13.67 4.39 -13.05
N TRP A 139 14.62 3.50 -12.73
CA TRP A 139 14.95 3.16 -11.35
C TRP A 139 15.53 4.32 -10.54
N ASP A 140 16.13 5.34 -11.19
CA ASP A 140 16.50 6.59 -10.51
C ASP A 140 15.29 7.28 -9.85
N LYS A 141 14.10 7.13 -10.42
CA LYS A 141 12.85 7.65 -9.83
C LYS A 141 12.38 6.81 -8.64
N LEU A 142 12.64 5.50 -8.63
CA LEU A 142 12.37 4.64 -7.47
C LEU A 142 13.27 5.04 -6.30
N LEU A 143 14.56 5.30 -6.58
CA LEU A 143 15.49 5.79 -5.55
C LEU A 143 15.03 7.13 -4.98
N GLN A 144 14.60 8.07 -5.84
CA GLN A 144 14.03 9.33 -5.38
C GLN A 144 12.78 9.11 -4.51
N CYS A 145 11.90 8.19 -4.91
CA CYS A 145 10.73 7.83 -4.11
C CYS A 145 11.10 7.34 -2.71
N SER A 146 12.12 6.49 -2.58
CA SER A 146 12.59 5.99 -1.28
C SER A 146 13.09 7.13 -0.40
N ILE A 147 13.78 8.11 -0.97
CA ILE A 147 14.23 9.33 -0.26
C ILE A 147 13.01 10.14 0.21
N ASP A 148 12.02 10.34 -0.66
CA ASP A 148 10.82 11.12 -0.33
C ASP A 148 9.96 10.44 0.75
N ILE A 149 9.83 9.11 0.71
CA ILE A 149 9.14 8.32 1.74
C ILE A 149 9.87 8.43 3.07
N ASN A 150 11.22 8.34 3.09
CA ASN A 150 11.99 8.47 4.32
C ASN A 150 11.89 9.88 4.93
N ARG A 151 11.86 10.92 4.10
CA ARG A 151 11.57 12.29 4.57
C ARG A 151 10.19 12.37 5.23
N LEU A 152 9.16 11.80 4.60
CA LEU A 152 7.79 11.79 5.14
C LEU A 152 7.69 10.98 6.44
N GLU A 153 8.46 9.90 6.58
CA GLU A 153 8.53 9.14 7.83
C GLU A 153 9.18 9.96 8.95
N GLY A 154 10.28 10.66 8.70
CA GLY A 154 10.83 11.61 9.68
C GLY A 154 9.85 12.71 10.09
N GLU A 155 9.04 13.22 9.14
CA GLU A 155 7.95 14.15 9.46
C GLU A 155 6.83 13.51 10.31
N ALA A 156 6.56 12.21 10.13
CA ALA A 156 5.59 11.48 10.93
C ALA A 156 6.10 11.27 12.37
N ASP A 157 7.38 10.94 12.53
CA ASP A 157 8.03 10.81 13.83
C ASP A 157 7.99 12.14 14.61
N ASP A 158 8.32 13.26 13.95
CA ASP A 158 8.21 14.60 14.55
C ASP A 158 6.78 14.92 15.03
N VAL A 159 5.76 14.47 14.27
CA VAL A 159 4.35 14.66 14.64
C VAL A 159 3.96 13.81 15.84
N LEU A 160 4.50 12.60 15.93
CA LEU A 160 4.28 11.67 17.03
C LEU A 160 4.95 12.17 18.32
N ASP A 161 6.17 12.68 18.24
CA ASP A 161 6.92 13.24 19.38
C ASP A 161 6.25 14.48 19.99
N GLN A 162 5.42 15.17 19.21
CA GLN A 162 4.68 16.36 19.63
C GLN A 162 3.27 16.07 20.17
N ALA A 163 2.80 14.83 20.09
CA ALA A 163 1.42 14.42 20.42
C ALA A 163 1.22 14.12 21.92
#